data_AF-A0A812QT56-F1
#
_entry.id   AF-A0A812QT56-F1
#
_cell.length_a   1.000
_cell.length_b   1.000
_cell.length_c   1.000
_cell.angle_alpha   90.00
_cell.angle_beta   90.00
_cell.angle_gamma   90.00
#
_symmetry.space_group_name_H-M   'P 1'
#
loop_
_entity.id
_entity.type
_entity.pdbx_description
1 polymer ?
#
loop_
_entity_poly.entity_id
_entity_poly.type
_entity_poly.pdbx_seq_one_letter_code
_entity_poly.pdbx_strand_id
1 'polypeptide(L)'
;VPIAWAAILYFQNGEAALLACVALLGVGAFLACLACAHMNELTKAAAIIQLSCECVLSSPLLQLGPLGVLATRLCTTGLMVSCLFISPAGLYYNHQHHHFRFDCGQDSCPANLTFFVWWLGMFLWTDSTITASWEFGVAYLASAFYTTGGACEAKPGTRENCEHLSHFFWVLFRFHFGTMVKAAVIIGFLRPFRFLLGTLTAAARIDHNLLGSFISVCCGCVVDVYERHFEKFSANAYIEVALSSEPLWSAAKKASEISHLQVKTAGSLNGTTFIFQLICGAMVWWAGYFIVYLTVGGYIPGLEGYGDPFSGHYIGNPHLWSNAGGILAVLVAFPYMMVFDAASDTILYCAMSDKVRQTDGTDDSSWAGWSDVVGRFSKGVAQALSLSSSDDESSGTSGSSSLWG
;
A
#
# COMPACT_ATOMS: atom_id res chain seq x y z
N VAL A 1 3.49 21.12 -18.97
CA VAL A 1 4.83 20.51 -18.76
C VAL A 1 5.29 19.57 -19.89
N PRO A 2 4.46 18.72 -20.54
CA PRO A 2 5.01 17.70 -21.46
C PRO A 2 5.47 18.21 -22.83
N ILE A 3 4.86 19.27 -23.39
CA ILE A 3 5.17 19.74 -24.76
C ILE A 3 6.55 20.40 -24.87
N ALA A 4 6.92 21.24 -23.90
CA ALA A 4 8.22 21.91 -23.90
C ALA A 4 9.37 20.90 -23.69
N TRP A 5 9.14 19.84 -22.93
CA TRP A 5 10.15 18.80 -22.70
C TRP A 5 10.27 17.83 -23.90
N ALA A 6 9.15 17.47 -24.52
CA ALA A 6 9.15 16.71 -25.78
C ALA A 6 9.94 17.45 -26.88
N ALA A 7 9.82 18.78 -26.95
CA ALA A 7 10.60 19.60 -27.88
C ALA A 7 12.11 19.55 -27.60
N ILE A 8 12.55 19.66 -26.34
CA ILE A 8 13.98 19.62 -26.02
C ILE A 8 14.55 18.20 -26.22
N LEU A 9 13.79 17.14 -25.89
CA LEU A 9 14.19 15.75 -26.17
C LEU A 9 14.28 15.47 -27.67
N TYR A 10 13.37 16.05 -28.48
CA TYR A 10 13.44 15.98 -29.93
C TYR A 10 14.69 16.67 -30.49
N PHE A 11 15.03 17.85 -29.97
CA PHE A 11 16.26 18.56 -30.35
C PHE A 11 17.55 17.83 -29.93
N GLN A 12 17.52 17.04 -28.86
CA GLN A 12 18.71 16.31 -28.38
C GLN A 12 18.88 14.90 -28.97
N ASN A 13 17.79 14.17 -29.23
CA ASN A 13 17.85 12.74 -29.56
C ASN A 13 17.27 12.37 -30.94
N GLY A 14 16.82 13.34 -31.74
CA GLY A 14 16.35 13.11 -33.12
C GLY A 14 15.08 12.26 -33.23
N GLU A 15 14.99 11.42 -34.26
CA GLU A 15 13.77 10.63 -34.60
C GLU A 15 13.33 9.67 -33.49
N ALA A 16 14.26 9.18 -32.66
CA ALA A 16 13.95 8.28 -31.54
C ALA A 16 13.08 8.96 -30.46
N ALA A 17 13.28 10.26 -30.23
CA ALA A 17 12.45 11.02 -29.30
C ALA A 17 11.04 11.29 -29.86
N LEU A 18 10.92 11.51 -31.17
CA LEU A 18 9.62 11.66 -31.82
C LEU A 18 8.79 10.37 -31.67
N LEU A 19 9.39 9.21 -31.92
CA LEU A 19 8.74 7.90 -31.74
C LEU A 19 8.30 7.69 -30.29
N ALA A 20 9.14 8.03 -29.31
CA ALA A 20 8.78 7.95 -27.90
C ALA A 20 7.60 8.87 -27.54
N CYS A 21 7.57 10.10 -28.05
CA CYS A 21 6.47 11.03 -27.83
C CYS A 21 5.15 10.54 -28.46
N VAL A 22 5.20 10.02 -29.69
CA VAL A 22 4.02 9.45 -30.37
C VAL A 22 3.51 8.22 -29.62
N ALA A 23 4.42 7.34 -29.15
CA ALA A 23 4.05 6.19 -28.33
C ALA A 23 3.37 6.61 -27.03
N LEU A 24 3.90 7.63 -26.34
CA LEU A 24 3.29 8.18 -25.12
C LEU A 24 1.91 8.80 -25.37
N LEU A 25 1.72 9.51 -26.49
CA LEU A 25 0.41 10.03 -26.88
C LEU A 25 -0.58 8.89 -27.19
N GLY A 26 -0.13 7.82 -27.85
CA GLY A 26 -0.94 6.63 -28.11
C GLY A 26 -1.37 5.93 -26.81
N VAL A 27 -0.44 5.75 -25.86
CA VAL A 27 -0.74 5.23 -24.52
C VAL A 27 -1.72 6.15 -23.79
N GLY A 28 -1.51 7.47 -23.84
CA GLY A 28 -2.40 8.45 -23.22
C GLY A 28 -3.82 8.42 -23.78
N ALA A 29 -3.97 8.33 -25.10
CA ALA A 29 -5.27 8.22 -25.76
C ALA A 29 -5.98 6.89 -25.39
N PHE A 30 -5.24 5.78 -25.37
CA PHE A 30 -5.77 4.49 -24.94
C PHE A 30 -6.26 4.51 -23.49
N LEU A 31 -5.46 5.07 -22.58
CA LEU A 31 -5.83 5.24 -21.17
C LEU A 31 -7.04 6.18 -21.02
N ALA A 32 -7.14 7.24 -21.81
CA ALA A 32 -8.29 8.14 -21.81
C ALA A 32 -9.57 7.41 -22.27
N CYS A 33 -9.50 6.60 -23.34
CA CYS A 33 -10.64 5.79 -23.77
C CYS A 33 -11.06 4.76 -22.71
N LEU A 34 -10.10 4.10 -22.05
CA LEU A 34 -10.39 3.20 -20.93
C LEU A 34 -11.03 3.94 -19.74
N ALA A 35 -10.57 5.15 -19.44
CA ALA A 35 -11.12 5.98 -18.39
C ALA A 35 -12.56 6.41 -18.70
N CYS A 36 -12.84 6.82 -19.95
CA CYS A 36 -14.20 7.11 -20.40
C CYS A 36 -15.12 5.88 -20.29
N ALA A 37 -14.63 4.68 -20.64
CA ALA A 37 -15.41 3.45 -20.55
C ALA A 37 -15.73 3.03 -19.10
N HIS A 38 -14.94 3.47 -18.11
CA HIS A 38 -15.09 3.12 -16.69
C HIS A 38 -15.33 4.33 -15.79
N MET A 39 -15.85 5.43 -16.35
CA MET A 39 -15.99 6.72 -15.67
C MET A 39 -16.70 6.60 -14.32
N ASN A 40 -17.79 5.83 -14.25
CA ASN A 40 -18.57 5.64 -13.02
C ASN A 40 -17.79 4.95 -11.89
N GLU A 41 -16.93 3.98 -12.21
CA GLU A 41 -16.11 3.28 -11.21
C GLU A 41 -14.92 4.14 -10.80
N LEU A 42 -14.35 4.91 -11.73
CA LEU A 42 -13.29 5.87 -11.44
C LEU A 42 -13.76 7.02 -10.56
N THR A 43 -14.97 7.53 -10.77
CA THR A 43 -15.56 8.57 -9.90
C THR A 43 -15.76 8.07 -8.47
N LYS A 44 -16.21 6.82 -8.29
CA LYS A 44 -16.30 6.19 -6.95
C LYS A 44 -14.91 6.05 -6.31
N ALA A 45 -13.93 5.57 -7.07
CA ALA A 45 -12.55 5.44 -6.59
C ALA A 45 -11.96 6.81 -6.20
N ALA A 46 -12.20 7.85 -7.00
CA ALA A 46 -11.75 9.21 -6.73
C ALA A 46 -12.34 9.77 -5.42
N ALA A 47 -13.62 9.52 -5.14
CA ALA A 47 -14.24 9.93 -3.88
C ALA A 47 -13.62 9.21 -2.66
N ILE A 48 -13.35 7.91 -2.77
CA ILE A 48 -12.67 7.13 -1.71
C ILE A 48 -11.24 7.66 -1.50
N ILE A 49 -10.53 7.95 -2.58
CA ILE A 49 -9.17 8.52 -2.56
C ILE A 49 -9.17 9.88 -1.86
N GLN A 50 -10.12 10.76 -2.18
CA GLN A 50 -10.24 12.06 -1.52
C GLN A 50 -10.47 11.91 -0.01
N LEU A 51 -11.39 11.02 0.38
CA LEU A 51 -11.68 10.77 1.79
C LEU A 51 -10.47 10.17 2.52
N SER A 52 -9.72 9.32 1.84
CA SER A 52 -8.49 8.72 2.37
C SER A 52 -7.39 9.76 2.54
N CYS A 53 -7.30 10.74 1.63
CA CYS A 53 -6.41 11.89 1.79
C CYS A 53 -6.79 12.70 3.02
N GLU A 54 -8.08 13.00 3.20
CA GLU A 54 -8.57 13.71 4.39
C GLU A 54 -8.31 12.93 5.69
N CYS A 55 -8.47 11.60 5.67
CA CYS A 55 -8.15 10.72 6.79
C CYS A 55 -6.66 10.79 7.16
N VAL A 56 -5.77 10.66 6.16
CA VAL A 56 -4.31 10.70 6.39
C VAL A 56 -3.86 12.09 6.81
N LEU A 57 -4.47 13.15 6.26
CA LEU A 57 -4.12 14.54 6.60
C LEU A 57 -4.64 14.97 7.97
N SER A 58 -5.77 14.43 8.41
CA SER A 58 -6.35 14.74 9.74
C SER A 58 -5.67 13.99 10.88
N SER A 59 -5.02 12.86 10.62
CA SER A 59 -4.35 12.06 11.65
C SER A 59 -2.82 12.22 11.61
N PRO A 60 -2.20 12.91 12.59
CA PRO A 60 -0.74 13.05 12.64
C PRO A 60 -0.01 11.71 12.81
N LEU A 61 -0.67 10.70 13.40
CA LEU A 61 -0.11 9.35 13.52
C LEU A 61 0.02 8.66 12.17
N LEU A 62 -0.92 8.85 11.24
CA LEU A 62 -0.79 8.28 9.89
C LEU A 62 0.34 8.95 9.09
N GLN A 63 0.62 10.23 9.35
CA GLN A 63 1.72 10.97 8.71
C GLN A 63 3.09 10.57 9.28
N LEU A 64 3.24 10.50 10.60
CA LEU A 64 4.52 10.21 11.24
C LEU A 64 4.80 8.71 11.40
N GLY A 65 3.76 7.89 11.30
CA GLY A 65 3.83 6.46 11.57
C GLY A 65 4.82 5.68 10.69
N PRO A 66 4.97 5.95 9.38
CA PRO A 66 6.03 5.34 8.57
C PRO A 66 7.45 5.54 9.14
N LEU A 67 7.75 6.72 9.67
CA LEU A 67 9.03 7.00 10.35
C LEU A 67 9.13 6.24 11.67
N GLY A 68 8.05 6.17 12.43
CA GLY A 68 7.99 5.39 13.67
C GLY A 68 8.24 3.89 13.42
N VAL A 69 7.65 3.33 12.36
CA VAL A 69 7.86 1.95 11.94
C VAL A 69 9.29 1.73 11.48
N LEU A 70 9.83 2.64 10.66
CA LEU A 70 11.23 2.57 10.22
C LEU A 70 12.20 2.62 11.39
N ALA A 71 12.02 3.57 12.32
CA ALA A 71 12.82 3.67 13.54
C ALA A 71 12.72 2.39 14.39
N THR A 72 11.51 1.84 14.54
CA THR A 72 11.28 0.58 15.26
C THR A 72 12.01 -0.58 14.58
N ARG A 73 11.97 -0.68 13.26
CA ARG A 73 12.69 -1.70 12.47
C ARG A 73 14.20 -1.56 12.58
N LEU A 74 14.74 -0.35 12.51
CA LEU A 74 16.17 -0.09 12.66
C LEU A 74 16.64 -0.46 14.08
N CYS A 75 15.87 -0.08 15.10
CA CYS A 75 16.16 -0.41 16.50
C CYS A 75 16.14 -1.93 16.74
N THR A 76 15.08 -2.62 16.30
CA THR A 76 14.95 -4.07 16.47
C THR A 76 15.99 -4.84 15.67
N THR A 77 16.26 -4.45 14.42
CA THR A 77 17.33 -5.05 13.60
C THR A 77 18.71 -4.83 14.25
N GLY A 78 18.99 -3.60 14.69
CA GLY A 78 20.23 -3.28 15.41
C GLY A 78 20.40 -4.10 16.68
N LEU A 79 19.32 -4.28 17.45
CA LEU A 79 19.32 -5.12 18.65
C LEU A 79 19.57 -6.60 18.31
N MET A 80 18.88 -7.14 17.30
CA MET A 80 19.07 -8.54 16.88
C MET A 80 20.48 -8.82 16.34
N VAL A 81 21.04 -7.88 15.57
CA VAL A 81 22.43 -7.95 15.09
C VAL A 81 23.42 -7.83 16.26
N SER A 82 23.16 -6.95 17.23
CA SER A 82 23.99 -6.85 18.44
C SER A 82 23.98 -8.16 19.24
N CYS A 83 22.84 -8.82 19.35
CA CYS A 83 22.74 -10.15 19.97
C CYS A 83 23.55 -11.22 19.22
N LEU A 84 23.67 -11.13 17.89
CA LEU A 84 24.56 -12.02 17.13
C LEU A 84 26.03 -11.80 17.48
N PHE A 85 26.45 -10.54 17.65
CA PHE A 85 27.84 -10.22 18.02
C PHE A 85 28.20 -10.64 19.44
N ILE A 86 27.21 -10.70 20.35
CA ILE A 86 27.40 -11.19 21.72
C ILE A 86 27.33 -12.73 21.79
N SER A 87 26.80 -13.39 20.75
CA SER A 87 26.68 -14.84 20.72
C SER A 87 28.06 -15.50 20.79
N PRO A 88 28.26 -16.50 21.67
CA PRO A 88 29.52 -17.24 21.78
C PRO A 88 29.82 -18.10 20.52
N ALA A 89 28.87 -18.24 19.60
CA ALA A 89 29.10 -18.85 18.29
C ALA A 89 29.84 -17.84 17.39
N GLY A 90 31.15 -18.04 17.22
CA GLY A 90 31.98 -17.16 16.40
C GLY A 90 31.68 -17.35 14.91
N LEU A 91 31.47 -16.26 14.19
CA LEU A 91 31.49 -16.26 12.72
C LEU A 91 32.96 -16.27 12.27
N TYR A 92 33.47 -17.41 11.82
CA TYR A 92 34.83 -17.54 11.29
C TYR A 92 34.80 -17.42 9.76
N TYR A 93 35.47 -16.41 9.21
CA TYR A 93 35.72 -16.34 7.77
C TYR A 93 36.95 -17.18 7.44
N ASN A 94 36.76 -18.32 6.78
CA ASN A 94 37.87 -19.13 6.34
C ASN A 94 38.48 -18.53 5.06
N HIS A 95 39.60 -17.82 5.22
CA HIS A 95 40.35 -17.22 4.12
C HIS A 95 40.82 -18.24 3.06
N GLN A 96 41.05 -19.51 3.40
CA GLN A 96 41.53 -20.51 2.44
C GLN A 96 40.44 -21.02 1.50
N HIS A 97 39.18 -20.94 1.90
CA HIS A 97 38.06 -21.50 1.13
C HIS A 97 36.97 -20.48 0.79
N HIS A 98 37.19 -19.20 1.12
CA HIS A 98 36.24 -18.10 0.91
C HIS A 98 34.82 -18.41 1.39
N HIS A 99 34.68 -19.21 2.44
CA HIS A 99 33.39 -19.53 3.05
C HIS A 99 33.30 -19.01 4.48
N PHE A 100 32.10 -18.57 4.84
CA PHE A 100 31.75 -18.31 6.23
C PHE A 100 31.42 -19.64 6.90
N ARG A 101 32.13 -19.97 7.99
CA ARG A 101 31.77 -21.08 8.88
C ARG A 101 31.48 -20.50 10.25
N PHE A 102 30.35 -20.88 10.83
CA PHE A 102 30.13 -20.69 12.25
C PHE A 102 30.90 -21.77 13.00
N ASP A 103 31.78 -21.37 13.91
CA ASP A 103 32.52 -22.30 14.75
C ASP A 103 31.95 -22.25 16.17
N CYS A 104 31.33 -23.35 16.62
CA CYS A 104 30.92 -23.52 18.01
C CYS A 104 32.07 -24.05 18.89
N GLY A 105 33.29 -24.18 18.37
CA GLY A 105 34.35 -24.97 18.97
C GLY A 105 34.20 -26.48 18.73
N GLN A 106 33.45 -26.88 17.69
CA GLN A 106 33.26 -28.29 17.31
C GLN A 106 33.03 -28.42 15.80
N ASP A 107 33.84 -29.25 15.14
CA ASP A 107 33.98 -29.36 13.67
C ASP A 107 32.70 -29.74 12.90
N SER A 108 31.63 -30.17 13.58
CA SER A 108 30.38 -30.61 12.95
C SER A 108 29.19 -30.52 13.90
N CYS A 109 28.84 -29.32 14.37
CA CYS A 109 27.67 -29.15 15.23
C CYS A 109 26.43 -28.74 14.43
N PRO A 110 25.39 -29.59 14.27
CA PRO A 110 24.09 -29.19 13.71
C PRO A 110 23.41 -28.07 14.52
N ALA A 111 23.91 -27.76 15.72
CA ALA A 111 23.52 -26.60 16.50
C ALA A 111 23.69 -25.27 15.75
N ASN A 112 24.67 -25.15 14.84
CA ASN A 112 24.90 -23.92 14.06
C ASN A 112 23.75 -23.62 13.09
N LEU A 113 23.36 -24.60 12.28
CA LEU A 113 22.26 -24.45 11.34
C LEU A 113 20.95 -24.23 12.11
N THR A 114 20.77 -24.96 13.21
CA THR A 114 19.59 -24.84 14.07
C THR A 114 19.49 -23.42 14.64
N PHE A 115 20.58 -22.90 15.21
CA PHE A 115 20.65 -21.53 15.72
C PHE A 115 20.33 -20.50 14.63
N PHE A 116 20.92 -20.63 13.44
CA PHE A 116 20.67 -19.69 12.34
C PHE A 116 19.22 -19.71 11.87
N VAL A 117 18.64 -20.91 11.71
CA VAL A 117 17.23 -21.06 11.30
C VAL A 117 16.30 -20.45 12.36
N TRP A 118 16.56 -20.69 13.64
CA TRP A 118 15.79 -20.08 14.73
C TRP A 118 15.96 -18.56 14.78
N TRP A 119 17.19 -18.05 14.64
CA TRP A 119 17.47 -16.62 14.66
C TRP A 119 16.80 -15.91 13.49
N LEU A 120 16.91 -16.45 12.28
CA LEU A 120 16.24 -15.93 11.08
C LEU A 120 14.71 -15.99 11.25
N GLY A 121 14.19 -17.10 11.79
CA GLY A 121 12.77 -17.23 12.09
C GLY A 121 12.27 -16.16 13.08
N MET A 122 13.03 -15.90 14.15
CA MET A 122 12.73 -14.85 15.11
C MET A 122 12.81 -13.45 14.50
N PHE A 123 13.77 -13.21 13.61
CA PHE A 123 13.92 -11.96 12.89
C PHE A 123 12.71 -11.69 11.98
N LEU A 124 12.37 -12.66 11.13
CA LEU A 124 11.21 -12.57 10.24
C LEU A 124 9.89 -12.44 11.00
N TRP A 125 9.75 -13.14 12.12
CA TRP A 125 8.57 -13.05 12.98
C TRP A 125 8.45 -11.68 13.67
N THR A 126 9.57 -11.13 14.14
CA THR A 126 9.60 -9.80 14.77
C THR A 126 9.22 -8.72 13.75
N ASP A 127 9.81 -8.76 12.55
CA ASP A 127 9.44 -7.82 11.47
C ASP A 127 7.97 -7.98 11.05
N SER A 128 7.49 -9.22 10.97
CA SER A 128 6.06 -9.50 10.69
C SER A 128 5.15 -8.95 11.80
N THR A 129 5.59 -8.95 13.05
CA THR A 129 4.83 -8.40 14.20
C THR A 129 4.77 -6.88 14.17
N ILE A 130 5.87 -6.23 13.82
CA ILE A 130 5.90 -4.77 13.59
C ILE A 130 4.93 -4.43 12.44
N THR A 131 4.99 -5.19 11.34
CA THR A 131 4.14 -5.00 10.16
C THR A 131 2.66 -5.19 10.50
N ALA A 132 2.29 -6.28 11.17
CA ALA A 132 0.91 -6.54 11.58
C ALA A 132 0.36 -5.46 12.52
N SER A 133 1.18 -5.01 13.47
CA SER A 133 0.79 -3.94 14.41
C SER A 133 0.57 -2.61 13.68
N TRP A 134 1.39 -2.32 12.66
CA TRP A 134 1.23 -1.12 11.83
C TRP A 134 -0.01 -1.19 10.94
N GLU A 135 -0.23 -2.30 10.23
CA GLU A 135 -1.40 -2.50 9.37
C GLU A 135 -2.70 -2.41 10.17
N PHE A 136 -2.74 -3.00 11.38
CA PHE A 136 -3.85 -2.80 12.30
C PHE A 136 -4.00 -1.35 12.75
N GLY A 137 -2.91 -0.63 12.99
CA GLY A 137 -2.97 0.78 13.36
C GLY A 137 -3.57 1.67 12.28
N VAL A 138 -3.16 1.47 11.03
CA VAL A 138 -3.77 2.18 9.89
C VAL A 138 -5.25 1.83 9.78
N ALA A 139 -5.59 0.54 9.87
CA ALA A 139 -6.98 0.09 9.80
C ALA A 139 -7.83 0.66 10.95
N TYR A 140 -7.33 0.66 12.18
CA TYR A 140 -8.03 1.21 13.34
C TYR A 140 -8.31 2.70 13.18
N LEU A 141 -7.30 3.49 12.79
CA LEU A 141 -7.44 4.94 12.63
C LEU A 141 -8.37 5.30 11.46
N ALA A 142 -8.24 4.60 10.32
CA ALA A 142 -9.11 4.83 9.18
C ALA A 142 -10.55 4.40 9.46
N SER A 143 -10.75 3.29 10.18
CA SER A 143 -12.08 2.87 10.65
C SER A 143 -12.68 3.88 11.62
N ALA A 144 -11.88 4.38 12.58
CA ALA A 144 -12.33 5.40 13.52
C ALA A 144 -12.69 6.71 12.80
N PHE A 145 -11.87 7.17 11.86
CA PHE A 145 -12.17 8.35 11.05
C PHE A 145 -13.48 8.18 10.27
N TYR A 146 -13.68 7.01 9.67
CA TYR A 146 -14.91 6.69 8.95
C TYR A 146 -16.14 6.70 9.90
N THR A 147 -16.04 6.10 11.09
CA THR A 147 -17.16 6.02 12.02
C THR A 147 -17.49 7.35 12.70
N THR A 148 -16.52 8.26 12.85
CA THR A 148 -16.76 9.60 13.42
C THR A 148 -17.28 10.62 12.40
N GLY A 149 -17.64 10.20 11.18
CA GLY A 149 -18.18 11.10 10.14
C GLY A 149 -17.12 11.92 9.39
N GLY A 150 -15.84 11.54 9.51
CA GLY A 150 -14.72 12.19 8.84
C GLY A 150 -14.54 13.68 9.18
N ALA A 151 -13.94 14.43 8.26
CA ALA A 151 -13.70 15.87 8.41
C ALA A 151 -14.99 16.72 8.33
N CYS A 152 -16.10 16.15 7.86
CA CYS A 152 -17.35 16.87 7.61
C CYS A 152 -18.16 17.16 8.88
N GLU A 153 -18.01 16.38 9.95
CA GLU A 153 -18.70 16.60 11.24
C GLU A 153 -17.76 16.96 12.40
N ALA A 154 -16.44 17.04 12.15
CA ALA A 154 -15.47 17.44 13.14
C ALA A 154 -15.77 18.87 13.63
N LYS A 155 -16.35 18.99 14.84
CA LYS A 155 -16.58 20.29 15.47
C LYS A 155 -15.24 21.00 15.64
N PRO A 156 -15.09 22.25 15.14
CA PRO A 156 -13.83 22.98 15.29
C PRO A 156 -13.61 23.31 16.77
N GLY A 157 -12.58 22.70 17.38
CA GLY A 157 -12.10 23.07 18.71
C GLY A 157 -11.97 21.95 19.74
N THR A 158 -12.33 20.70 19.44
CA THR A 158 -12.11 19.61 20.40
C THR A 158 -10.64 19.16 20.40
N ARG A 159 -10.08 19.05 21.60
CA ARG A 159 -8.69 18.69 21.93
C ARG A 159 -8.33 17.22 21.59
N GLU A 160 -9.13 16.57 20.75
CA GLU A 160 -9.24 15.10 20.59
C GLU A 160 -8.09 14.48 19.81
N ASN A 161 -7.40 15.23 18.93
CA ASN A 161 -6.37 14.69 18.05
C ASN A 161 -5.14 14.10 18.78
N CYS A 162 -4.79 14.59 19.97
CA CYS A 162 -3.70 14.02 20.79
C CYS A 162 -4.16 12.85 21.67
N GLU A 163 -5.44 12.79 22.04
CA GLU A 163 -6.00 11.68 22.82
C GLU A 163 -6.07 10.40 21.97
N HIS A 164 -6.28 10.53 20.66
CA HIS A 164 -6.30 9.39 19.75
C HIS A 164 -4.94 8.65 19.64
N LEU A 165 -3.81 9.34 19.80
CA LEU A 165 -2.49 8.72 19.73
C LEU A 165 -2.23 7.79 20.92
N SER A 166 -2.36 8.32 22.13
CA SER A 166 -2.15 7.54 23.36
C SER A 166 -3.22 6.46 23.49
N HIS A 167 -4.46 6.75 23.10
CA HIS A 167 -5.55 5.78 23.08
C HIS A 167 -5.28 4.65 22.08
N PHE A 168 -4.78 4.94 20.87
CA PHE A 168 -4.41 3.90 19.91
C PHE A 168 -3.34 2.96 20.50
N PHE A 169 -2.24 3.51 21.01
CA PHE A 169 -1.18 2.66 21.59
C PHE A 169 -1.67 1.87 22.79
N TRP A 170 -2.52 2.46 23.63
CA TRP A 170 -3.17 1.75 24.73
C TRP A 170 -4.01 0.58 24.22
N VAL A 171 -4.89 0.81 23.24
CA VAL A 171 -5.74 -0.23 22.65
C VAL A 171 -4.91 -1.35 22.02
N LEU A 172 -3.91 -0.97 21.22
CA LEU A 172 -2.99 -1.91 20.58
C LEU A 172 -2.28 -2.76 21.63
N PHE A 173 -1.53 -2.16 22.56
CA PHE A 173 -0.70 -2.91 23.49
C PHE A 173 -1.50 -3.67 24.54
N ARG A 174 -2.63 -3.11 25.01
CA ARG A 174 -3.40 -3.71 26.10
C ARG A 174 -4.37 -4.80 25.63
N PHE A 175 -4.96 -4.65 24.44
CA PHE A 175 -6.05 -5.53 23.99
C PHE A 175 -5.71 -6.33 22.74
N HIS A 176 -5.01 -5.74 21.77
CA HIS A 176 -4.83 -6.39 20.45
C HIS A 176 -3.43 -6.91 20.17
N PHE A 177 -2.44 -6.65 21.02
CA PHE A 177 -1.04 -7.03 20.76
C PHE A 177 -0.87 -8.54 20.63
N GLY A 178 -1.52 -9.32 21.50
CA GLY A 178 -1.52 -10.79 21.38
C GLY A 178 -2.13 -11.28 20.06
N THR A 179 -3.17 -10.61 19.58
CA THR A 179 -3.79 -10.89 18.27
C THR A 179 -2.84 -10.53 17.13
N MET A 180 -2.11 -9.42 17.22
CA MET A 180 -1.11 -9.01 16.22
C MET A 180 0.09 -9.96 16.18
N VAL A 181 0.56 -10.40 17.34
CA VAL A 181 1.63 -11.41 17.44
C VAL A 181 1.20 -12.73 16.80
N LYS A 182 -0.04 -13.17 17.07
CA LYS A 182 -0.61 -14.36 16.43
C LYS A 182 -0.79 -14.18 14.92
N ALA A 183 -1.24 -13.00 14.49
CA ALA A 183 -1.39 -12.67 13.08
C ALA A 183 -0.06 -12.62 12.34
N ALA A 184 1.01 -12.15 12.99
CA ALA A 184 2.35 -12.16 12.42
C ALA A 184 2.85 -13.59 12.13
N VAL A 185 2.53 -14.55 13.00
CA VAL A 185 2.84 -15.97 12.73
C VAL A 185 2.02 -16.49 11.56
N ILE A 186 0.72 -16.22 11.54
CA ILE A 186 -0.18 -16.77 10.52
C ILE A 186 -0.05 -15.99 9.21
N ILE A 187 -0.48 -14.74 9.17
CA ILE A 187 -0.49 -13.90 7.96
C ILE A 187 0.93 -13.61 7.49
N GLY A 188 1.87 -13.31 8.40
CA GLY A 188 3.25 -12.97 8.05
C GLY A 188 3.99 -14.12 7.35
N PHE A 189 4.05 -15.30 7.96
CA PHE A 189 4.70 -16.46 7.34
C PHE A 189 3.93 -17.00 6.13
N LEU A 190 2.60 -16.84 6.10
CA LEU A 190 1.80 -17.26 4.95
C LEU A 190 1.86 -16.29 3.78
N ARG A 191 2.38 -15.06 3.96
CA ARG A 191 2.47 -14.05 2.90
C ARG A 191 3.23 -14.53 1.64
N PRO A 192 4.45 -15.12 1.72
CA PRO A 192 5.14 -15.66 0.54
C PRO A 192 4.36 -16.81 -0.12
N PHE A 193 3.78 -17.72 0.68
CA PHE A 193 2.96 -18.81 0.15
C PHE A 193 1.69 -18.29 -0.51
N ARG A 194 1.03 -17.27 0.07
CA ARG A 194 -0.14 -16.63 -0.51
C ARG A 194 0.17 -15.94 -1.82
N PHE A 195 1.33 -15.32 -1.95
CA PHE A 195 1.76 -14.71 -3.20
C PHE A 195 1.97 -15.79 -4.28
N LEU A 196 2.71 -16.86 -3.98
CA LEU A 196 2.98 -17.94 -4.93
C LEU A 196 1.70 -18.71 -5.31
N LEU A 197 0.91 -19.14 -4.33
CA LEU A 197 -0.31 -19.89 -4.55
C LEU A 197 -1.45 -19.02 -5.10
N GLY A 198 -1.50 -17.75 -4.69
CA GLY A 198 -2.48 -16.78 -5.19
C GLY A 198 -2.24 -16.42 -6.64
N THR A 199 -0.98 -16.24 -7.06
CA THR A 199 -0.64 -16.03 -8.49
C THR A 199 -0.95 -17.25 -9.33
N LEU A 200 -0.65 -18.46 -8.83
CA LEU A 200 -1.01 -19.72 -9.49
C LEU A 200 -2.54 -19.87 -9.63
N THR A 201 -3.28 -19.57 -8.56
CA THR A 201 -4.75 -19.64 -8.53
C THR A 201 -5.36 -18.60 -9.45
N ALA A 202 -4.83 -17.37 -9.46
CA ALA A 202 -5.27 -16.32 -10.37
C ALA A 202 -5.04 -16.72 -11.83
N ALA A 203 -3.88 -17.32 -12.16
CA ALA A 203 -3.61 -17.83 -13.50
C ALA A 203 -4.54 -18.99 -13.89
N ALA A 204 -4.91 -19.85 -12.93
CA ALA A 204 -5.86 -20.95 -13.14
C ALA A 204 -7.30 -20.45 -13.39
N ARG A 205 -7.68 -19.30 -12.82
CA ARG A 205 -9.01 -18.67 -12.95
C ARG A 205 -9.20 -17.88 -14.26
N ILE A 206 -8.17 -17.75 -15.11
CA ILE A 206 -8.30 -17.04 -16.39
C ILE A 206 -9.07 -17.93 -17.38
N ASP A 207 -10.34 -17.61 -17.58
CA ASP A 207 -11.19 -18.26 -18.58
C ASP A 207 -10.58 -18.11 -19.99
N HIS A 208 -10.71 -19.16 -20.81
CA HIS A 208 -10.24 -19.24 -22.20
C HIS A 208 -8.71 -19.31 -22.44
N ASN A 209 -7.89 -19.55 -21.41
CA ASN A 209 -6.45 -19.80 -21.60
C ASN A 209 -6.08 -21.29 -21.44
N LEU A 210 -5.34 -21.86 -22.40
CA LEU A 210 -4.80 -23.23 -22.32
C LEU A 210 -3.94 -23.43 -21.07
N LEU A 211 -3.20 -22.39 -20.67
CA LEU A 211 -2.37 -22.40 -19.47
C LEU A 211 -3.21 -22.54 -18.19
N GLY A 212 -4.36 -21.86 -18.12
CA GLY A 212 -5.27 -21.96 -16.97
C GLY A 212 -5.87 -23.36 -16.83
N SER A 213 -6.25 -23.98 -17.95
CA SER A 213 -6.74 -25.37 -17.98
C SER A 213 -5.66 -26.37 -17.54
N PHE A 214 -4.42 -26.20 -17.99
CA PHE A 214 -3.30 -27.05 -17.59
C PHE A 214 -3.00 -26.92 -16.08
N ILE A 215 -2.92 -25.69 -15.56
CA ILE A 215 -2.68 -25.43 -14.14
C ILE A 215 -3.83 -25.97 -13.28
N SER A 216 -5.08 -25.81 -13.72
CA SER A 216 -6.25 -26.33 -13.01
C SER A 216 -6.21 -27.87 -12.87
N VAL A 217 -5.77 -28.58 -13.91
CA VAL A 217 -5.61 -30.05 -13.88
C VAL A 217 -4.41 -30.49 -13.03
N CYS A 218 -3.25 -29.85 -13.21
CA CYS A 218 -2.01 -30.26 -12.52
C CYS A 218 -1.95 -29.81 -11.05
N CYS A 219 -2.59 -28.70 -10.70
CA CYS A 219 -2.50 -28.06 -9.38
C CYS A 219 -3.87 -27.87 -8.71
N GLY A 220 -4.93 -28.54 -9.17
CA GLY A 220 -6.29 -28.37 -8.64
C GLY A 220 -6.41 -28.59 -7.13
N CYS A 221 -5.66 -29.55 -6.56
CA CYS A 221 -5.63 -29.76 -5.11
C CYS A 221 -4.99 -28.60 -4.34
N VAL A 222 -3.97 -27.95 -4.92
CA VAL A 222 -3.27 -26.81 -4.33
C VAL A 222 -4.16 -25.57 -4.36
N VAL A 223 -4.90 -25.37 -5.47
CA VAL A 223 -5.90 -24.32 -5.61
C VAL A 223 -7.01 -24.51 -4.56
N ASP A 224 -7.55 -25.72 -4.41
CA ASP A 224 -8.60 -26.00 -3.42
C ASP A 224 -8.13 -25.77 -1.97
N VAL A 225 -6.88 -26.15 -1.65
CA VAL A 225 -6.27 -25.85 -0.34
C VAL A 225 -6.14 -24.33 -0.13
N TYR A 226 -5.71 -23.59 -1.16
CA TYR A 226 -5.58 -22.14 -1.11
C TYR A 226 -6.92 -21.45 -0.83
N GLU A 227 -7.94 -21.76 -1.62
CA GLU A 227 -9.28 -21.14 -1.50
C GLU A 227 -9.92 -21.45 -0.14
N ARG A 228 -9.80 -22.69 0.34
CA ARG A 228 -10.42 -23.08 1.61
C ARG A 228 -9.72 -22.54 2.84
N HIS A 229 -8.38 -22.44 2.82
CA HIS A 229 -7.60 -22.17 4.02
C HIS A 229 -6.80 -20.87 3.96
N PHE A 230 -6.13 -20.58 2.85
CA PHE A 230 -5.17 -19.47 2.77
C PHE A 230 -5.79 -18.14 2.33
N GLU A 231 -6.81 -18.17 1.46
CA GLU A 231 -7.46 -16.97 0.92
C GLU A 231 -8.07 -16.07 2.01
N LYS A 232 -8.55 -16.67 3.10
CA LYS A 232 -9.16 -15.98 4.24
C LYS A 232 -8.19 -15.11 5.05
N PHE A 233 -6.90 -15.47 5.07
CA PHE A 233 -5.87 -14.77 5.85
C PHE A 233 -5.24 -13.63 5.04
N SER A 234 -5.98 -12.52 4.90
CA SER A 234 -5.54 -11.31 4.20
C SER A 234 -5.37 -10.12 5.15
N ALA A 235 -4.83 -9.01 4.65
CA ALA A 235 -4.74 -7.76 5.40
C ALA A 235 -6.13 -7.25 5.86
N ASN A 236 -7.20 -7.63 5.14
CA ASN A 236 -8.57 -7.28 5.50
C ASN A 236 -9.01 -7.89 6.85
N ALA A 237 -8.35 -8.97 7.29
CA ALA A 237 -8.58 -9.51 8.63
C ALA A 237 -8.20 -8.50 9.73
N TYR A 238 -7.18 -7.65 9.51
CA TYR A 238 -6.84 -6.59 10.47
C TYR A 238 -7.92 -5.53 10.57
N ILE A 239 -8.54 -5.18 9.43
CA ILE A 239 -9.67 -4.25 9.36
C ILE A 239 -10.86 -4.80 10.15
N GLU A 240 -11.22 -6.07 9.92
CA GLU A 240 -12.33 -6.68 10.64
C GLU A 240 -12.04 -6.83 12.15
N VAL A 241 -10.80 -7.13 12.55
CA VAL A 241 -10.41 -7.12 13.97
C VAL A 241 -10.57 -5.72 14.57
N ALA A 242 -10.21 -4.66 13.83
CA ALA A 242 -10.37 -3.29 14.29
C ALA A 242 -11.84 -2.89 14.45
N LEU A 243 -12.73 -3.37 13.56
CA LEU A 243 -14.16 -3.05 13.59
C LEU A 243 -14.97 -3.86 14.60
N SER A 244 -14.72 -5.18 14.67
CA SER A 244 -15.53 -6.12 15.45
C SER A 244 -14.92 -6.48 16.81
N SER A 245 -13.63 -6.21 17.01
CA SER A 245 -12.85 -6.70 18.16
C SER A 245 -12.88 -8.22 18.34
N GLU A 246 -13.21 -8.98 17.29
CA GLU A 246 -13.27 -10.44 17.35
C GLU A 246 -11.88 -11.10 17.25
N PRO A 247 -11.75 -12.37 17.69
CA PRO A 247 -10.54 -13.15 17.47
C PRO A 247 -10.22 -13.27 15.97
N LEU A 248 -8.91 -13.25 15.65
CA LEU A 248 -8.38 -13.24 14.27
C LEU A 248 -9.03 -14.24 13.31
N TRP A 249 -9.36 -15.44 13.77
CA TRP A 249 -9.95 -16.48 12.91
C TRP A 249 -11.38 -16.15 12.48
N SER A 250 -12.19 -15.62 13.41
CA SER A 250 -13.56 -15.18 13.11
C SER A 250 -13.53 -13.97 12.18
N ALA A 251 -12.68 -13.00 12.52
CA ALA A 251 -12.46 -11.81 11.71
C ALA A 251 -11.97 -12.14 10.29
N ALA A 252 -11.02 -13.06 10.13
CA ALA A 252 -10.53 -13.49 8.83
C ALA A 252 -11.62 -14.14 7.96
N LYS A 253 -12.53 -14.92 8.57
CA LYS A 253 -13.66 -15.52 7.85
C LYS A 253 -14.62 -14.45 7.32
N LYS A 254 -15.06 -13.54 8.19
CA LYS A 254 -15.93 -12.41 7.80
C LYS A 254 -15.28 -11.50 6.77
N ALA A 255 -14.01 -11.18 6.97
CA ALA A 255 -13.23 -10.38 6.03
C ALA A 255 -13.15 -11.02 4.65
N SER A 256 -12.99 -12.35 4.57
CA SER A 256 -13.02 -13.07 3.29
C SER A 256 -14.38 -12.93 2.59
N GLU A 257 -15.48 -13.11 3.32
CA GLU A 257 -16.84 -13.02 2.77
C GLU A 257 -17.11 -11.61 2.20
N ILE A 258 -16.75 -10.56 2.94
CA ILE A 258 -16.88 -9.17 2.48
C ILE A 258 -15.93 -8.89 1.30
N SER A 259 -14.72 -9.45 1.31
CA SER A 259 -13.75 -9.30 0.22
C SER A 259 -14.26 -9.83 -1.12
N HIS A 260 -15.01 -10.92 -1.13
CA HIS A 260 -15.60 -11.46 -2.37
C HIS A 260 -16.69 -10.56 -2.96
N LEU A 261 -17.40 -9.79 -2.14
CA LEU A 261 -18.43 -8.85 -2.60
C LEU A 261 -17.84 -7.59 -3.24
N GLN A 262 -16.62 -7.22 -2.86
CA GLN A 262 -15.98 -5.97 -3.29
C GLN A 262 -14.94 -6.14 -4.41
N VAL A 263 -14.73 -7.35 -4.96
CA VAL A 263 -13.64 -7.65 -5.92
C VAL A 263 -13.56 -6.65 -7.08
N LYS A 264 -14.71 -6.26 -7.65
CA LYS A 264 -14.73 -5.30 -8.77
C LYS A 264 -14.33 -3.88 -8.34
N THR A 265 -14.91 -3.38 -7.25
CA THR A 265 -14.63 -2.02 -6.74
C THR A 265 -13.22 -1.92 -6.18
N ALA A 266 -12.77 -2.92 -5.42
CA ALA A 266 -11.41 -3.00 -4.88
C ALA A 266 -10.37 -3.14 -6.01
N GLY A 267 -10.69 -3.89 -7.07
CA GLY A 267 -9.84 -3.96 -8.27
C GLY A 267 -9.66 -2.62 -8.97
N SER A 268 -10.76 -1.86 -9.12
CA SER A 268 -10.71 -0.50 -9.69
C SER A 268 -9.96 0.48 -8.79
N LEU A 269 -10.17 0.40 -7.47
CA LEU A 269 -9.48 1.24 -6.48
C LEU A 269 -7.97 0.97 -6.49
N ASN A 270 -7.56 -0.30 -6.41
CA ASN A 270 -6.16 -0.71 -6.44
C ASN A 270 -5.47 -0.32 -7.76
N GLY A 271 -6.17 -0.40 -8.88
CA GLY A 271 -5.67 0.13 -10.16
C GLY A 271 -5.43 1.65 -10.12
N THR A 272 -6.33 2.39 -9.47
CA THR A 272 -6.22 3.85 -9.34
C THR A 272 -5.12 4.26 -8.36
N THR A 273 -5.02 3.58 -7.20
CA THR A 273 -3.95 3.82 -6.22
C THR A 273 -2.59 3.45 -6.80
N PHE A 274 -2.49 2.39 -7.61
CA PHE A 274 -1.26 2.05 -8.34
C PHE A 274 -0.82 3.17 -9.30
N ILE A 275 -1.75 3.76 -10.06
CA ILE A 275 -1.43 4.90 -10.95
C ILE A 275 -0.93 6.09 -10.11
N PHE A 276 -1.58 6.38 -8.99
CA PHE A 276 -1.17 7.43 -8.08
C PHE A 276 0.24 7.17 -7.52
N GLN A 277 0.52 5.94 -7.09
CA GLN A 277 1.85 5.50 -6.63
C GLN A 277 2.92 5.69 -7.70
N LEU A 278 2.63 5.37 -8.97
CA LEU A 278 3.57 5.54 -10.07
C LEU A 278 3.88 7.02 -10.31
N ILE A 279 2.85 7.87 -10.38
CA ILE A 279 3.00 9.32 -10.61
C ILE A 279 3.75 9.96 -9.44
N CYS A 280 3.31 9.73 -8.21
CA CYS A 280 3.96 10.26 -7.02
C CYS A 280 5.39 9.71 -6.87
N GLY A 281 5.61 8.44 -7.18
CA GLY A 281 6.93 7.82 -7.20
C GLY A 281 7.87 8.49 -8.19
N ALA A 282 7.41 8.74 -9.42
CA ALA A 282 8.18 9.45 -10.42
C ALA A 282 8.49 10.90 -10.01
N MET A 283 7.53 11.60 -9.39
CA MET A 283 7.74 12.96 -8.88
C MET A 283 8.79 13.00 -7.76
N VAL A 284 8.70 12.09 -6.79
CA VAL A 284 9.67 11.99 -5.69
C VAL A 284 11.05 11.60 -6.21
N TRP A 285 11.12 10.65 -7.15
CA TRP A 285 12.36 10.28 -7.81
C TRP A 285 13.02 11.48 -8.48
N TRP A 286 12.24 12.27 -9.23
CA TRP A 286 12.74 13.44 -9.95
C TRP A 286 13.22 14.52 -8.99
N ALA A 287 12.50 14.77 -7.90
CA ALA A 287 12.92 15.69 -6.85
C ALA A 287 14.25 15.25 -6.21
N GLY A 288 14.37 13.96 -5.82
CA GLY A 288 15.60 13.41 -5.24
C GLY A 288 16.78 13.45 -6.21
N TYR A 289 16.53 13.10 -7.48
CA TYR A 289 17.51 13.21 -8.55
C TYR A 289 18.04 14.64 -8.68
N PHE A 290 17.13 15.62 -8.76
CA PHE A 290 17.50 17.00 -9.01
C PHE A 290 18.27 17.61 -7.84
N ILE A 291 17.86 17.31 -6.60
CA ILE A 291 18.58 17.78 -5.40
C ILE A 291 20.03 17.26 -5.39
N VAL A 292 20.22 15.97 -5.67
CA VAL A 292 21.57 15.39 -5.72
C VAL A 292 22.37 15.92 -6.91
N TYR A 293 21.73 16.12 -8.07
CA TYR A 293 22.37 16.70 -9.25
C TYR A 293 22.90 18.11 -8.97
N LEU A 294 22.09 18.98 -8.35
CA LEU A 294 22.51 20.33 -7.98
C LEU A 294 23.67 20.33 -6.96
N THR A 295 23.63 19.37 -6.02
CA THR A 295 24.63 19.22 -4.97
C THR A 295 25.97 18.74 -5.54
N VAL A 296 25.97 17.65 -6.30
CA VAL A 296 27.16 17.03 -6.87
C VAL A 296 27.73 17.85 -8.02
N GLY A 297 26.87 18.54 -8.78
CA GLY A 297 27.28 19.44 -9.86
C GLY A 297 27.92 20.75 -9.38
N GLY A 298 27.97 21.01 -8.07
CA GLY A 298 28.59 22.21 -7.50
C GLY A 298 27.80 23.51 -7.78
N TYR A 299 26.52 23.41 -8.11
CA TYR A 299 25.67 24.57 -8.38
C TYR A 299 25.19 25.27 -7.09
N ILE A 300 25.33 24.61 -5.94
CA ILE A 300 24.97 25.16 -4.63
C ILE A 300 26.19 25.89 -4.04
N PRO A 301 26.05 27.17 -3.62
CA PRO A 301 27.14 27.92 -3.00
C PRO A 301 27.72 27.17 -1.79
N GLY A 302 29.05 27.03 -1.77
CA GLY A 302 29.76 26.29 -0.71
C GLY A 302 30.02 24.81 -1.01
N LEU A 303 29.47 24.26 -2.11
CA LEU A 303 29.71 22.88 -2.56
C LEU A 303 30.36 22.79 -3.96
N GLU A 304 30.92 23.90 -4.45
CA GLU A 304 31.56 24.02 -5.77
C GLU A 304 32.67 22.98 -5.99
N GLY A 305 33.36 22.58 -4.91
CA GLY A 305 34.42 21.59 -4.93
C GLY A 305 33.99 20.16 -5.31
N TYR A 306 32.69 19.86 -5.38
CA TYR A 306 32.22 18.56 -5.89
C TYR A 306 32.17 18.51 -7.42
N GLY A 307 31.96 19.66 -8.08
CA GLY A 307 31.89 19.78 -9.54
C GLY A 307 33.23 20.12 -10.20
N ASP A 308 34.20 20.65 -9.44
CA ASP A 308 35.53 21.02 -9.94
C ASP A 308 36.45 19.79 -10.11
N PRO A 309 36.91 19.45 -11.33
CA PRO A 309 37.83 18.33 -11.57
C PRO A 309 39.18 18.46 -10.85
N PHE A 310 39.57 19.67 -10.44
CA PHE A 310 40.83 19.92 -9.74
C PHE A 310 40.71 19.86 -8.21
N SER A 311 39.49 19.78 -7.69
CA SER A 311 39.24 19.64 -6.26
C SER A 311 39.46 18.20 -5.82
N GLY A 312 40.07 18.01 -4.64
CA GLY A 312 40.24 16.68 -4.02
C GLY A 312 38.90 16.00 -3.65
N HIS A 313 37.79 16.74 -3.70
CA HIS A 313 36.44 16.22 -3.44
C HIS A 313 35.63 15.99 -4.72
N TYR A 314 36.26 16.06 -5.90
CA TYR A 314 35.56 15.89 -7.17
C TYR A 314 34.78 14.57 -7.24
N ILE A 315 33.51 14.65 -7.62
CA ILE A 315 32.65 13.48 -7.82
C ILE A 315 32.42 13.31 -9.33
N GLY A 316 33.06 12.29 -9.89
CA GLY A 316 32.84 11.90 -11.29
C GLY A 316 31.43 11.37 -11.53
N ASN A 317 30.91 11.62 -12.73
CA ASN A 317 29.61 11.15 -13.23
C ASN A 317 28.41 11.57 -12.33
N PRO A 318 28.04 12.86 -12.32
CA PRO A 318 26.95 13.38 -11.48
C PRO A 318 25.60 12.70 -11.73
N HIS A 319 25.33 12.24 -12.96
CA HIS A 319 24.08 11.55 -13.30
C HIS A 319 23.92 10.22 -12.57
N LEU A 320 25.01 9.44 -12.38
CA LEU A 320 24.95 8.17 -11.66
C LEU A 320 24.53 8.37 -10.20
N TRP A 321 25.16 9.33 -9.50
CA TRP A 321 24.84 9.67 -8.13
C TRP A 321 23.44 10.28 -7.98
N SER A 322 23.02 11.08 -8.95
CA SER A 322 21.67 11.65 -9.00
C SER A 322 20.61 10.56 -9.13
N ASN A 323 20.85 9.54 -9.97
CA ASN A 323 19.97 8.38 -10.07
C ASN A 323 19.88 7.63 -8.74
N ALA A 324 21.00 7.40 -8.05
CA ALA A 324 21.00 6.78 -6.72
C ALA A 324 20.20 7.60 -5.69
N GLY A 325 20.33 8.94 -5.73
CA GLY A 325 19.54 9.86 -4.91
C GLY A 325 18.03 9.76 -5.17
N GLY A 326 17.63 9.72 -6.44
CA GLY A 326 16.23 9.51 -6.82
C GLY A 326 15.68 8.17 -6.35
N ILE A 327 16.45 7.08 -6.49
CA ILE A 327 16.06 5.75 -6.00
C ILE A 327 15.87 5.76 -4.47
N LEU A 328 16.82 6.35 -3.73
CA LEU A 328 16.73 6.46 -2.28
C LEU A 328 15.51 7.27 -1.85
N ALA A 329 15.20 8.38 -2.54
CA ALA A 329 14.02 9.19 -2.25
C ALA A 329 12.72 8.37 -2.42
N VAL A 330 12.60 7.57 -3.48
CA VAL A 330 11.45 6.67 -3.68
C VAL A 330 11.36 5.63 -2.58
N LEU A 331 12.48 5.01 -2.18
CA LEU A 331 12.50 4.01 -1.11
C LEU A 331 12.00 4.60 0.22
N VAL A 332 12.34 5.85 0.52
CA VAL A 332 11.87 6.55 1.73
C VAL A 332 10.40 6.95 1.62
N ALA A 333 9.93 7.34 0.44
CA ALA A 333 8.53 7.74 0.23
C ALA A 333 7.56 6.55 0.11
N PHE A 334 8.04 5.39 -0.32
CA PHE A 334 7.19 4.22 -0.59
C PHE A 334 6.31 3.80 0.61
N PRO A 335 6.82 3.72 1.86
CA PRO A 335 5.98 3.45 3.02
C PRO A 335 4.80 4.40 3.20
N TYR A 336 4.96 5.69 2.87
CA TYR A 336 3.88 6.68 2.97
C TYR A 336 2.79 6.41 1.94
N MET A 337 3.17 5.99 0.74
CA MET A 337 2.21 5.61 -0.30
C MET A 337 1.42 4.35 0.09
N MET A 338 2.07 3.40 0.76
CA MET A 338 1.40 2.20 1.30
C MET A 338 0.39 2.52 2.40
N VAL A 339 0.63 3.56 3.23
CA VAL A 339 -0.36 4.01 4.23
C VAL A 339 -1.61 4.52 3.57
N PHE A 340 -1.45 5.30 2.50
CA PHE A 340 -2.56 5.84 1.74
C PHE A 340 -3.41 4.71 1.12
N ASP A 341 -2.77 3.71 0.54
CA ASP A 341 -3.42 2.52 -0.02
C ASP A 341 -4.20 1.75 1.05
N ALA A 342 -3.56 1.45 2.19
CA ALA A 342 -4.19 0.74 3.30
C ALA A 342 -5.36 1.53 3.93
N ALA A 343 -5.28 2.86 4.01
CA ALA A 343 -6.38 3.70 4.48
C ALA A 343 -7.56 3.66 3.49
N SER A 344 -7.28 3.70 2.19
CA SER A 344 -8.29 3.61 1.12
C SER A 344 -9.03 2.28 1.14
N ASP A 345 -8.30 1.17 1.26
CA ASP A 345 -8.86 -0.17 1.39
C ASP A 345 -9.73 -0.30 2.66
N THR A 346 -9.29 0.30 3.77
CA THR A 346 -10.05 0.29 5.02
C THR A 346 -11.37 1.03 4.89
N ILE A 347 -11.34 2.23 4.33
CA ILE A 347 -12.55 3.05 4.12
C ILE A 347 -13.53 2.32 3.18
N LEU A 348 -13.02 1.75 2.08
CA LEU A 348 -13.84 0.96 1.17
C LEU A 348 -14.45 -0.26 1.88
N TYR A 349 -13.65 -0.97 2.69
CA TYR A 349 -14.10 -2.12 3.46
C TYR A 349 -15.22 -1.74 4.42
N CYS A 350 -15.07 -0.64 5.18
CA CYS A 350 -16.11 -0.14 6.09
C CYS A 350 -17.42 0.14 5.35
N ALA A 351 -17.34 0.85 4.22
CA ALA A 351 -18.51 1.17 3.40
C ALA A 351 -19.23 -0.08 2.85
N MET A 352 -18.47 -1.13 2.51
CA MET A 352 -19.04 -2.40 2.05
C MET A 352 -19.63 -3.23 3.20
N SER A 353 -18.96 -3.27 4.35
CA SER A 353 -19.49 -3.90 5.57
C SER A 353 -20.83 -3.30 5.98
N ASP A 354 -20.96 -1.97 5.93
CA ASP A 354 -22.21 -1.30 6.29
C ASP A 354 -23.35 -1.65 5.34
N LYS A 355 -23.08 -1.74 4.02
CA LYS A 355 -24.09 -2.17 3.05
C LYS A 355 -24.61 -3.58 3.32
N VAL A 356 -23.72 -4.51 3.66
CA VAL A 356 -24.11 -5.89 3.98
C VAL A 356 -24.98 -5.93 5.23
N ARG A 357 -24.64 -5.17 6.28
CA ARG A 357 -25.43 -5.08 7.52
C ARG A 357 -26.82 -4.49 7.27
N GLN A 358 -26.95 -3.50 6.36
CA GLN A 358 -28.23 -2.93 5.99
C GLN A 358 -29.12 -3.92 5.21
N THR A 359 -28.53 -4.75 4.34
CA THR A 359 -29.30 -5.75 3.57
C THR A 359 -29.78 -6.92 4.43
N ASP A 360 -29.04 -7.28 5.48
CA ASP A 360 -29.38 -8.42 6.36
C ASP A 360 -30.44 -8.08 7.43
N GLY A 361 -30.84 -6.81 7.56
CA GLY A 361 -31.92 -6.41 8.45
C GLY A 361 -31.64 -6.62 9.95
N THR A 362 -30.39 -6.89 10.32
CA THR A 362 -29.94 -6.96 11.73
C THR A 362 -29.91 -5.55 12.31
N ASP A 363 -31.05 -5.13 12.85
CA ASP A 363 -31.24 -3.85 13.53
C ASP A 363 -30.64 -3.94 14.94
N ASP A 364 -29.30 -3.95 15.04
CA ASP A 364 -28.64 -3.76 16.33
C ASP A 364 -28.95 -2.33 16.81
N SER A 365 -29.72 -2.22 17.89
CA SER A 365 -30.20 -0.94 18.43
C SER A 365 -29.09 0.02 18.86
N SER A 366 -27.85 -0.46 19.03
CA SER A 366 -26.68 0.41 19.25
C SER A 366 -26.19 1.09 17.97
N TRP A 367 -26.58 0.60 16.80
CA TRP A 367 -26.22 1.10 15.46
C TRP A 367 -27.35 1.91 14.78
N ALA A 368 -28.59 1.87 15.29
CA ALA A 368 -29.73 2.57 14.68
C ALA A 368 -29.56 4.12 14.63
N GLY A 369 -29.02 4.74 15.68
CA GLY A 369 -28.68 6.18 15.67
C GLY A 369 -27.46 6.53 14.80
N TRP A 370 -26.63 5.54 14.48
CA TRP A 370 -25.40 5.64 13.69
C TRP A 370 -25.65 5.46 12.19
N SER A 371 -26.68 4.69 11.82
CA SER A 371 -27.18 4.50 10.46
C SER A 371 -27.58 5.82 9.78
N ASP A 372 -27.90 6.85 10.58
CA ASP A 372 -28.37 8.15 10.09
C ASP A 372 -27.19 9.11 9.77
N VAL A 373 -26.05 8.96 10.46
CA VAL A 373 -24.79 9.71 10.20
C VAL A 373 -24.03 9.08 9.04
N VAL A 374 -23.84 7.76 9.07
CA VAL A 374 -23.30 6.99 7.93
C VAL A 374 -24.28 7.02 6.75
N GLY A 375 -25.58 7.10 7.00
CA GLY A 375 -26.62 7.33 6.00
C GLY A 375 -26.51 8.70 5.35
N ARG A 376 -26.15 9.76 6.10
CA ARG A 376 -25.88 11.11 5.54
C ARG A 376 -24.55 11.19 4.82
N PHE A 377 -23.52 10.49 5.31
CA PHE A 377 -22.22 10.42 4.65
C PHE A 377 -22.28 9.58 3.37
N SER A 378 -22.91 8.40 3.42
CA SER A 378 -23.21 7.58 2.23
C SER A 378 -24.23 8.23 1.31
N LYS A 379 -25.19 9.04 1.82
CA LYS A 379 -26.01 9.93 1.00
C LYS A 379 -25.20 11.07 0.42
N GLY A 380 -24.20 11.63 1.10
CA GLY A 380 -23.30 12.65 0.57
C GLY A 380 -22.41 12.10 -0.54
N VAL A 381 -21.88 10.89 -0.34
CA VAL A 381 -21.19 10.11 -1.37
C VAL A 381 -22.16 9.72 -2.49
N ALA A 382 -23.38 9.26 -2.20
CA ALA A 382 -24.40 8.93 -3.21
C ALA A 382 -24.98 10.17 -3.92
N GLN A 383 -24.97 11.33 -3.29
CA GLN A 383 -25.41 12.63 -3.82
C GLN A 383 -24.32 13.24 -4.70
N ALA A 384 -23.05 13.11 -4.30
CA ALA A 384 -21.90 13.36 -5.18
C ALA A 384 -21.88 12.40 -6.38
N LEU A 385 -22.27 11.13 -6.18
CA LEU A 385 -22.39 10.13 -7.25
C LEU A 385 -23.63 10.33 -8.15
N SER A 386 -24.71 10.95 -7.67
CA SER A 386 -25.94 11.20 -8.47
C SER A 386 -25.94 12.57 -9.17
N LEU A 387 -25.30 13.60 -8.60
CA LEU A 387 -25.08 14.88 -9.29
C LEU A 387 -24.23 14.70 -10.56
N SER A 388 -23.28 13.77 -10.55
CA SER A 388 -22.50 13.37 -11.74
C SER A 388 -23.34 12.69 -12.84
N SER A 389 -24.53 12.17 -12.51
CA SER A 389 -25.41 11.50 -13.49
C SER A 389 -26.43 12.44 -14.14
N SER A 390 -26.78 13.54 -13.46
CA SER A 390 -27.72 14.55 -13.97
C SER A 390 -27.11 15.51 -15.00
N ASP A 391 -25.78 15.61 -15.06
CA ASP A 391 -25.11 16.43 -16.09
C ASP A 391 -25.08 15.74 -17.48
N ASP A 392 -25.20 14.40 -17.52
CA ASP A 392 -25.24 13.62 -18.77
C ASP A 392 -26.62 13.59 -19.45
N GLU A 393 -27.73 13.81 -18.72
CA GLU A 393 -29.06 13.92 -19.34
C GLU A 393 -29.32 15.30 -19.97
N SER A 394 -28.51 16.32 -19.68
CA SER A 394 -28.69 17.67 -20.22
C SER A 394 -27.90 17.96 -21.51
N SER A 395 -26.99 17.07 -21.93
CA SER A 395 -26.17 17.23 -23.15
C SER A 395 -26.54 16.27 -24.29
N GLY A 396 -27.60 15.48 -24.12
CA GLY A 396 -27.98 14.38 -25.02
C GLY A 396 -29.21 14.57 -25.91
N THR A 397 -29.82 15.76 -26.05
CA THR A 397 -30.87 15.97 -27.09
C THR A 397 -30.97 17.44 -27.52
N SER A 398 -30.22 17.84 -28.56
CA SER A 398 -30.68 18.90 -29.45
C SER A 398 -30.18 18.66 -30.87
N GLY A 399 -31.13 18.53 -31.80
CA GLY A 399 -30.84 18.59 -33.23
C GLY A 399 -31.28 17.38 -34.05
N SER A 400 -32.58 17.14 -34.17
CA SER A 400 -33.24 16.97 -35.48
C SER A 400 -34.71 16.56 -35.34
N SER A 401 -35.61 17.52 -35.55
CA SER A 401 -36.86 17.26 -36.27
C SER A 401 -37.51 18.60 -36.62
N SER A 402 -37.34 18.97 -37.88
CA SER A 402 -38.28 19.79 -38.65
C SER A 402 -39.71 19.30 -38.47
N LEU A 403 -40.68 20.20 -38.30
CA LEU A 403 -41.99 20.17 -38.97
C LEU A 403 -42.90 21.34 -38.49
N TRP A 404 -43.39 22.10 -39.48
CA TRP A 404 -44.46 23.13 -39.48
C TRP A 404 -44.07 24.59 -39.16
N GLY A 405 -44.07 25.39 -40.23
CA GLY A 405 -43.87 26.84 -40.26
C GLY A 405 -43.38 27.27 -41.63
#